data_AF-A0A238K1P4-F1
#
_entry.id   AF-A0A238K1P4-F1
#
_cell.length_a   1.000
_cell.length_b   1.000
_cell.length_c   1.000
_cell.angle_alpha   90.00
_cell.angle_beta   90.00
_cell.angle_gamma   90.00
#
_symmetry.space_group_name_H-M   'P 1'
#
loop_
_entity.id
_entity.type
_entity.pdbx_description
1 polymer ?
#
loop_
_entity_poly.entity_id
_entity_poly.type
_entity_poly.pdbx_seq_one_letter_code
_entity_poly.pdbx_strand_id
1 'polypeptide(L)' 'MLTDEAHAQLRLVEASARQAEVVGVYLADMTAGSGGPKPTHFREAFRRTGPSNYPHGKQADL' A
#
# COMPACT_ATOMS: atom_id res chain seq x y z
N MET A 1 10.35 0.07 -3.81
CA MET A 1 9.95 -1.23 -3.23
C MET A 1 10.95 -1.59 -2.14
N LEU A 2 10.51 -2.30 -1.11
CA LEU A 2 11.40 -2.94 -0.15
C LEU A 2 11.69 -4.34 -0.72
N THR A 3 12.88 -4.54 -1.27
CA THR A 3 13.28 -5.77 -1.96
C THR A 3 14.15 -6.69 -1.09
N ASP A 4 14.65 -6.16 0.02
CA ASP A 4 15.37 -6.91 1.03
C ASP A 4 14.43 -7.16 2.22
N GLU A 5 14.34 -8.41 2.66
CA GLU A 5 13.40 -8.81 3.70
C GLU A 5 13.72 -8.19 5.06
N ALA A 6 15.01 -8.13 5.44
CA ALA A 6 15.42 -7.56 6.71
C ALA A 6 15.08 -6.07 6.78
N HIS A 7 15.31 -5.34 5.68
CA HIS A 7 14.87 -3.95 5.56
C HIS A 7 13.34 -3.82 5.58
N ALA A 8 12.60 -4.72 4.94
CA ALA A 8 11.15 -4.69 4.94
C ALA A 8 10.58 -4.83 6.37
N GLN A 9 11.10 -5.78 7.14
CA GLN A 9 10.68 -6.00 8.52
C GLN A 9 11.06 -4.84 9.44
N LEU A 10 12.28 -4.30 9.30
CA LEU A 10 12.71 -3.13 10.07
C LEU A 10 11.76 -1.94 9.85
N ARG A 11 11.43 -1.65 8.58
CA ARG A 11 10.50 -0.55 8.24
C ARG A 11 9.09 -0.81 8.76
N LEU A 12 8.63 -2.05 8.79
CA LEU A 12 7.34 -2.40 9.38
C LEU A 12 7.32 -2.12 10.89
N VAL A 13 8.38 -2.46 11.62
CA VAL A 13 8.50 -2.18 13.06
C VAL A 13 8.53 -0.68 13.34
N GLU A 14 9.38 0.07 12.63
CA GLU A 14 9.47 1.53 12.76
C GLU A 14 8.13 2.21 12.49
N ALA A 15 7.42 1.79 11.44
CA ALA A 15 6.11 2.34 11.10
C ALA A 15 5.03 1.95 12.12
N SER A 16 5.10 0.73 12.67
CA SER A 16 4.16 0.24 13.69
C SER A 16 4.25 1.03 15.00
N ALA A 17 5.40 1.63 15.30
CA ALA A 17 5.59 2.49 16.46
C ALA A 17 4.87 3.85 16.34
N ARG A 18 4.43 4.26 15.15
CA ARG A 18 3.79 5.57 14.89
C ARG A 18 2.28 5.55 15.15
N GLN A 19 1.87 4.97 16.28
CA GLN A 19 0.46 4.77 16.64
C GLN A 19 -0.35 6.07 16.77
N ALA A 20 0.33 7.20 17.02
CA ALA A 20 -0.31 8.52 17.06
C ALA A 20 -0.72 9.04 15.66
N GLU A 21 -0.19 8.45 14.59
CA GLU A 21 -0.40 8.91 13.21
C GLU A 21 -1.22 7.91 12.38
N VAL A 22 -1.11 6.61 12.68
CA VAL A 22 -1.75 5.54 11.92
C VAL A 22 -2.35 4.48 12.85
N VAL A 23 -3.49 3.91 12.44
CA VAL A 23 -4.18 2.84 13.18
C VAL A 23 -3.46 1.49 13.04
N GLY A 24 -2.83 1.25 11.89
CA GLY A 24 -2.10 0.02 11.63
C GLY A 24 -1.36 0.07 10.30
N VAL A 25 -0.28 -0.69 10.20
CA VAL A 25 0.59 -0.78 9.02
C VAL A 25 0.79 -2.24 8.63
N TYR A 26 1.01 -2.47 7.35
CA TYR A 26 1.26 -3.80 6.81
C TYR A 26 2.13 -3.72 5.55
N LEU A 27 2.80 -4.81 5.21
CA LEU A 27 3.49 -4.99 3.94
C LEU A 27 2.52 -5.59 2.91
N ALA A 28 2.58 -5.10 1.68
CA ALA A 28 1.79 -5.60 0.56
C ALA A 28 2.72 -5.99 -0.59
N ASP A 29 2.45 -7.13 -1.21
CA ASP A 29 3.23 -7.62 -2.33
C ASP A 29 2.99 -6.75 -3.58
N MET A 30 4.09 -6.37 -4.20
CA MET A 30 4.11 -5.47 -5.36
C MET A 30 5.04 -6.03 -6.43
N THR A 31 4.77 -5.70 -7.68
CA THR A 31 5.68 -5.91 -8.81
C THR A 31 6.07 -4.57 -9.42
N ALA A 32 7.24 -4.49 -10.05
CA ALA A 32 7.67 -3.28 -10.76
C ALA A 32 6.85 -3.11 -12.05
N GLY A 33 6.16 -1.98 -12.18
CA GLY A 33 5.46 -1.59 -13.41
C GLY A 33 6.11 -0.37 -14.07
N SER A 34 5.79 -0.13 -15.34
CA SER A 34 6.28 1.01 -16.13
C SER A 34 5.98 2.39 -15.52
N GLY A 35 4.94 2.49 -14.69
CA GLY A 35 4.55 3.71 -13.95
C GLY A 35 4.81 3.62 -12.44
N GLY A 36 5.67 2.71 -12.00
CA GLY A 36 5.93 2.43 -10.58
C GLY A 36 5.33 1.11 -10.07
N PRO A 37 5.45 0.82 -8.77
CA PRO A 37 5.01 -0.44 -8.18
C PRO A 37 3.50 -0.68 -8.36
N LYS A 38 3.13 -1.91 -8.72
CA LYS A 38 1.75 -2.35 -8.87
C LYS A 38 1.45 -3.52 -7.92
N PRO A 39 0.29 -3.57 -7.26
CA PRO A 39 -0.04 -4.69 -6.39
C PRO A 39 -0.14 -6.00 -7.17
N THR A 40 0.35 -7.09 -6.58
CA THR A 40 0.23 -8.43 -7.18
C THR A 40 -1.15 -9.03 -6.93
N HIS A 41 -1.77 -8.70 -5.80
CA HIS A 41 -3.06 -9.23 -5.39
C HIS A 41 -4.22 -8.26 -5.70
N PHE A 42 -5.32 -8.77 -6.27
CA PHE A 42 -6.46 -7.96 -6.71
C PHE A 42 -7.09 -7.13 -5.57
N ARG A 43 -7.11 -7.66 -4.33
CA ARG A 43 -7.64 -6.92 -3.18
C ARG A 43 -6.86 -5.65 -2.90
N GLU A 44 -5.53 -5.67 -3.06
CA GLU A 44 -4.69 -4.48 -2.87
C GLU A 44 -4.89 -3.50 -4.03
N ALA A 45 -5.10 -4.01 -5.25
CA ALA A 45 -5.51 -3.19 -6.39
C ALA A 45 -6.87 -2.51 -6.17
N PHE A 46 -7.81 -3.15 -5.47
CA PHE A 46 -9.09 -2.55 -5.08
C PHE A 46 -8.94 -1.57 -3.90
N ARG A 47 -8.16 -1.93 -2.87
CA ARG A 47 -7.93 -1.06 -1.70
C ARG A 47 -7.28 0.27 -2.07
N ARG A 48 -6.34 0.29 -3.04
CA ARG A 48 -5.65 1.54 -3.43
C ARG A 48 -6.59 2.56 -4.07
N THR A 49 -7.60 2.11 -4.82
CA THR A 49 -8.60 2.99 -5.46
C THR A 49 -9.68 3.40 -4.48
N GLY A 50 -9.89 2.64 -3.39
CA GLY A 50 -10.83 2.95 -2.32
C GLY A 50 -12.23 2.38 -2.57
N PRO A 51 -13.03 2.21 -1.50
CA PRO A 51 -14.36 1.63 -1.60
C PRO A 51 -15.34 2.67 -2.15
N SER A 52 -15.52 2.71 -3.47
CA SER A 52 -16.56 3.51 -4.08
C SER A 52 -17.16 2.79 -5.28
N ASN A 53 -18.48 2.92 -5.42
CA ASN A 53 -19.23 2.48 -6.59
C ASN A 53 -19.36 3.62 -7.64
N TYR A 54 -18.83 4.81 -7.33
CA TYR A 54 -18.84 6.00 -8.18
C TYR A 54 -17.46 6.67 -8.21
N PRO A 55 -17.11 7.47 -9.25
CA PRO A 55 -15.82 8.17 -9.34
C PRO A 55 -15.73 9.32 -8.32
N HIS A 56 -15.44 8.97 -7.08
CA HIS A 56 -15.37 9.90 -5.95
C HIS A 56 -14.10 9.64 -5.13
N GLY A 57 -13.65 10.65 -4.40
CA GLY A 57 -12.44 10.56 -3.57
C GLY A 57 -11.22 10.18 -4.41
N LYS A 58 -10.54 9.10 -4.03
CA LYS A 58 -9.35 8.58 -4.75
C LYS A 58 -9.64 8.14 -6.19
N GLN A 59 -10.91 7.97 -6.56
CA GLN A 59 -11.34 7.59 -7.92
C GLN A 59 -11.81 8.76 -8.78
N ALA A 60 -11.77 10.01 -8.28
CA ALA A 60 -12.27 11.16 -9.03
C ALA A 60 -11.42 11.46 -10.28
N ASP A 61 -10.11 11.24 -10.21
CA ASP A 61 -9.13 11.60 -11.25
C ASP A 61 -8.36 10.39 -11.82
N LEU A 62 -8.85 9.16 -11.58
CA LEU A 62 -8.22 7.91 -12.01
C LEU A 62 -8.51 7.55 -13.47
#